data_AF-A0A7R8ZVM9-F1
#
_entry.id   AF-A0A7R8ZVM9-F1
#
_cell.length_a   1.000
_cell.length_b   1.000
_cell.length_c   1.000
_cell.angle_alpha   90.00
_cell.angle_beta   90.00
_cell.angle_gamma   90.00
#
_symmetry.space_group_name_H-M   'P 1'
#
loop_
_entity.id
_entity.type
_entity.pdbx_description
1 polymer ?
#
loop_
_entity_poly.entity_id
_entity_poly.type
_entity_poly.pdbx_seq_one_letter_code
_entity_poly.pdbx_strand_id
1 'polypeptide(L)' 'MDESSTEQAILEEVEKLNQTEDLDGFIVQLPLPKGIDQEKVIQAIDPKKDVDGFHPENFGRMAL' A
#
# COMPACT_ATOMS: atom_id res chain seq x y z
N MET A 1 8.56 -1.55 10.30
CA MET A 1 9.03 -2.70 9.51
C MET A 1 10.51 -2.51 9.29
N ASP A 2 11.31 -3.56 9.54
CA ASP A 2 12.77 -3.50 9.42
C ASP A 2 13.19 -3.54 7.94
N GLU A 3 14.40 -3.05 7.62
CA GLU A 3 14.96 -3.08 6.26
C GLU A 3 15.15 -4.50 5.69
N SER A 4 14.98 -5.54 6.51
CA SER A 4 14.99 -6.96 6.14
C SER A 4 13.63 -7.53 5.76
N SER A 5 12.56 -6.71 5.82
CA SER A 5 11.21 -7.16 5.51
C SER A 5 11.14 -7.62 4.05
N THR A 6 10.59 -8.81 3.81
CA THR A 6 10.42 -9.33 2.46
C THR A 6 9.21 -8.68 1.80
N GLU A 7 9.21 -8.61 0.46
CA GLU A 7 8.04 -8.15 -0.30
C GLU A 7 6.78 -8.93 0.09
N GLN A 8 6.90 -10.24 0.29
CA GLN A 8 5.79 -11.08 0.71
C GLN A 8 5.22 -10.66 2.06
N ALA A 9 6.07 -10.38 3.06
CA ALA A 9 5.61 -9.94 4.38
C ALA A 9 4.86 -8.59 4.31
N ILE A 10 5.30 -7.69 3.42
CA ILE A 10 4.62 -6.42 3.19
C ILE A 10 3.25 -6.66 2.54
N LEU A 11 3.19 -7.52 1.53
CA LEU A 11 1.93 -7.85 0.84
C LEU A 11 0.92 -8.52 1.80
N GLU A 12 1.38 -9.42 2.67
CA GLU A 12 0.55 -10.05 3.70
C GLU A 12 -0.01 -9.02 4.69
N GLU A 13 0.79 -8.04 5.12
CA GLU A 13 0.29 -6.98 6.00
C GLU A 13 -0.68 -6.04 5.26
N VAL A 14 -0.43 -5.70 4.00
CA VAL A 14 -1.38 -4.92 3.17
C VAL A 14 -2.71 -5.66 3.06
N GLU A 15 -2.70 -6.96 2.80
CA GLU A 15 -3.94 -7.77 2.74
C GLU A 15 -4.69 -7.75 4.08
N LYS A 16 -3.97 -7.89 5.19
CA LYS A 16 -4.57 -7.80 6.53
C LYS A 16 -5.20 -6.43 6.80
N LEU A 17 -4.54 -5.34 6.41
CA LEU A 17 -5.07 -3.98 6.57
C LEU A 17 -6.31 -3.75 5.68
N ASN A 18 -6.29 -4.27 4.45
CA ASN A 18 -7.45 -4.24 3.55
C ASN A 18 -8.66 -4.94 4.17
N GLN A 19 -8.46 -6.06 4.86
CA GLN A 19 -9.53 -6.84 5.48
C GLN A 19 -9.99 -6.33 6.86
N THR A 20 -9.29 -5.36 7.46
CA THR A 20 -9.65 -4.83 8.79
C THR A 20 -10.85 -3.89 8.69
N GLU A 21 -12.03 -4.33 9.12
CA GLU A 21 -13.29 -3.56 8.97
C GLU A 21 -13.29 -2.22 9.71
N ASP A 22 -12.62 -2.15 10.87
CA ASP A 22 -12.52 -0.93 11.69
C ASP A 22 -11.50 0.09 11.16
N LEU A 23 -10.92 -0.15 9.98
CA LEU A 23 -9.89 0.68 9.35
C LEU A 23 -10.45 1.35 8.09
N ASP A 24 -10.64 2.67 8.14
CA ASP A 24 -11.16 3.46 7.02
C ASP A 24 -10.15 3.60 5.86
N GLY A 25 -8.85 3.62 6.19
CA GLY A 25 -7.79 3.75 5.20
C GLY A 25 -6.40 3.79 5.82
N PHE A 26 -5.38 3.57 5.00
CA PHE A 26 -3.98 3.60 5.41
C PHE A 26 -3.09 4.18 4.30
N ILE A 27 -1.87 4.55 4.68
CA ILE A 27 -0.82 5.09 3.80
C ILE A 27 0.37 4.13 3.75
N VAL A 28 1.09 4.12 2.64
CA VAL A 28 2.33 3.35 2.49
C VAL A 28 3.50 4.30 2.34
N GLN A 29 4.36 4.34 3.35
CA GLN A 29 5.50 5.24 3.36
C GLN A 29 6.56 4.82 2.32
N LEU A 30 6.87 5.73 1.39
CA LEU A 30 7.92 5.57 0.39
C LEU A 30 9.21 6.34 0.78
N PRO A 31 10.40 5.91 0.32
CA PRO A 31 10.64 4.71 -0.50
C PRO A 31 10.62 3.42 0.34
N LEU A 32 10.17 2.32 -0.27
CA LEU A 32 10.29 0.98 0.31
C LEU A 32 11.75 0.49 0.34
N PRO A 33 12.08 -0.50 1.20
CA PRO A 33 13.40 -1.13 1.21
C PRO A 33 13.80 -1.70 -0.15
N LYS A 34 15.13 -1.81 -0.38
CA LYS A 34 15.68 -2.24 -1.67
C LYS A 34 15.24 -3.66 -2.03
N GLY A 35 14.82 -3.84 -3.28
CA GLY A 35 14.43 -5.14 -3.82
C GLY A 35 12.94 -5.47 -3.65
N ILE A 36 12.14 -4.55 -3.11
CA ILE A 36 10.68 -4.65 -3.08
C ILE A 36 10.11 -3.87 -4.26
N ASP A 37 9.18 -4.50 -4.98
CA ASP A 37 8.43 -3.84 -6.03
C ASP A 37 7.35 -2.92 -5.43
N GLN A 38 7.59 -1.61 -5.51
CA GLN A 38 6.66 -0.59 -5.01
C GLN A 38 5.33 -0.61 -5.75
N GLU A 39 5.35 -0.85 -7.06
CA GLU A 39 4.14 -0.85 -7.88
C GLU A 39 3.22 -1.99 -7.45
N LYS A 40 3.81 -3.17 -7.19
CA LYS A 40 3.09 -4.34 -6.70
C LYS A 40 2.45 -4.10 -5.32
N VAL A 41 3.14 -3.41 -4.42
CA VAL A 41 2.59 -3.05 -3.10
C VAL A 41 1.44 -2.06 -3.24
N ILE A 42 1.58 -1.01 -4.06
CA ILE A 42 0.54 -0.02 -4.31
C ILE A 42 -0.71 -0.65 -4.96
N GLN A 43 -0.52 -1.56 -5.92
CA GLN A 43 -1.62 -2.29 -6.57
C GLN A 43 -2.34 -3.25 -5.63
N ALA A 44 -1.70 -3.69 -4.54
CA ALA A 44 -2.32 -4.56 -3.56
C ALA A 44 -3.25 -3.83 -2.57
N ILE A 45 -3.15 -2.50 -2.46
CA ILE A 45 -4.01 -1.69 -1.58
C ILE A 45 -5.44 -1.67 -2.14
N ASP A 46 -6.45 -1.88 -1.29
CA ASP A 46 -7.86 -1.67 -1.69
C ASP A 46 -8.07 -0.19 -2.03
N PRO A 47 -8.53 0.17 -3.24
CA PRO A 47 -8.74 1.57 -3.61
C PRO A 47 -9.66 2.36 -2.68
N LYS A 48 -10.55 1.70 -1.92
CA LYS A 48 -11.39 2.37 -0.91
C LYS A 48 -10.61 2.81 0.33
N LYS A 49 -9.48 2.16 0.59
CA LYS A 49 -8.62 2.38 1.76
C LYS A 49 -7.30 3.08 1.42
N ASP A 50 -7.03 3.31 0.15
CA ASP A 50 -5.88 4.04 -0.37
C ASP A 50 -6.01 5.55 -0.11
N VAL A 51 -5.43 6.00 1.01
CA VAL A 51 -5.45 7.42 1.42
C VAL A 51 -4.47 8.26 0.60
N ASP A 52 -3.39 7.64 0.11
CA ASP A 52 -2.37 8.33 -0.72
C ASP A 52 -2.85 8.54 -2.16
N GLY A 53 -3.88 7.82 -2.60
CA GLY A 53 -4.43 7.91 -3.95
C GLY A 53 -3.49 7.36 -5.02
N PHE A 54 -2.51 6.52 -4.64
CA PHE A 54 -1.55 5.94 -5.56
C PHE A 54 -2.06 4.69 -6.28
N HIS A 55 -3.12 4.06 -5.77
CA HIS A 55 -3.73 2.93 -6.45
C HIS A 55 -4.18 3.36 -7.86
N PRO A 56 -3.98 2.57 -8.92
CA PRO A 56 -4.28 2.99 -10.30
C PRO A 56 -5.69 3.54 -10.53
N GLU A 57 -6.68 3.04 -9.78
CA GLU A 57 -8.06 3.57 -9.85
C GLU A 57 -8.24 4.96 -9.22
N ASN A 58 -7.38 5.31 -8.26
CA ASN A 58 -7.34 6.62 -7.60
C ASN A 58 -6.28 7.57 -8.20
N PHE A 59 -5.35 7.02 -8.98
CA PHE A 59 -4.24 7.74 -9.60
C PHE A 59 -4.78 8.83 -10.52
N GLY A 60 -4.65 10.08 -10.10
CA GLY A 60 -5.19 11.24 -10.80
C GLY A 60 -6.19 12.09 -10.01
N ARG A 61 -6.58 11.71 -8.79
CA ARG A 61 -7.38 12.59 -7.91
C ARG A 61 -6.55 13.59 -7.09
N MET A 62 -5.22 13.43 -7.05
CA MET A 62 -4.28 14.31 -6.33
C MET A 62 -3.30 15.05 -7.23
N ALA A 63 -3.62 15.20 -8.52
CA ALA A 63 -2.90 16.12 -9.42
C ALA A 63 -3.59 17.50 -9.41
N LEU A 64 -3.53 18.20 -8.27
CA LEU A 64 -3.84 19.64 -8.15
C LEU A 64 -2.84 20.30 -7.20
#